data_AF-A0A6P1M7W8-F1
#
_entry.id   AF-A0A6P1M7W8-F1
#
_cell.length_a   1.000
_cell.length_b   1.000
_cell.length_c   1.000
_cell.angle_alpha   90.00
_cell.angle_beta   90.00
_cell.angle_gamma   90.00
#
_symmetry.space_group_name_H-M   'P 1'
#
loop_
_entity.id
_entity.type
_entity.pdbx_description
1 polymer ?
#
loop_
_entity_poly.entity_id
_entity_poly.type
_entity_poly.pdbx_seq_one_letter_code
_entity_poly.pdbx_strand_id
1 'polypeptide(L)'
;MWKELTVSYIESIMNPTVYASYQAWLSDNPGKAGRLADIISMTTTEYRSAMEANALPVPDTSASAVHESCVRHAQTTILFELKKEIGLTLSEAENAAAIRADVFLRAVWMGSIPIIISSQPSPSYASLEDIPE
;
A
#
# COMPACT_ATOMS: atom_id res chain seq x y z
N MET A 1 3.90 11.34 3.78
CA MET A 1 5.19 10.81 3.27
C MET A 1 4.87 9.79 2.16
N TRP A 2 5.75 9.60 1.17
CA TRP A 2 5.53 8.63 0.08
C TRP A 2 6.40 7.40 0.32
N LYS A 3 5.83 6.20 0.13
CA LYS A 3 6.51 4.94 0.39
C LYS A 3 6.50 4.09 -0.88
N GLU A 4 7.69 3.72 -1.31
CA GLU A 4 7.87 2.77 -2.40
C GLU A 4 7.55 1.35 -1.94
N LEU A 5 6.74 0.64 -2.74
CA LEU A 5 6.45 -0.77 -2.55
C LEU A 5 7.33 -1.58 -3.52
N THR A 6 8.40 -2.18 -3.01
CA THR A 6 9.29 -3.05 -3.81
C THR A 6 8.98 -4.53 -3.56
N VAL A 7 9.45 -5.41 -4.44
CA VAL A 7 9.40 -6.87 -4.23
C VAL A 7 10.02 -7.24 -2.87
N SER A 8 11.23 -6.75 -2.60
CA SER A 8 11.94 -7.02 -1.34
C SER A 8 11.17 -6.52 -0.11
N TYR A 9 10.49 -5.38 -0.22
CA TYR A 9 9.66 -4.87 0.87
C TYR A 9 8.45 -5.76 1.12
N ILE A 10 7.75 -6.17 0.06
CA ILE A 10 6.58 -7.06 0.20
C ILE A 10 7.00 -8.43 0.73
N GLU A 11 8.11 -9.00 0.24
CA GLU A 11 8.66 -10.26 0.77
C GLU A 11 9.01 -10.15 2.26
N SER A 12 9.57 -9.02 2.70
CA SER A 12 9.96 -8.82 4.11
C SER A 12 8.78 -8.81 5.10
N ILE A 13 7.57 -8.49 4.62
CA ILE A 13 6.35 -8.46 5.45
C ILE A 13 5.51 -9.73 5.32
N MET A 14 5.86 -10.63 4.39
CA MET A 14 5.16 -11.91 4.28
C MET A 14 5.38 -12.73 5.54
N ASN A 15 4.33 -13.39 5.99
CA ASN A 15 4.48 -14.46 6.96
C ASN A 15 5.37 -15.59 6.35
N PRO A 16 6.19 -16.30 7.16
CA PRO A 16 7.10 -17.33 6.67
C PRO A 16 6.47 -18.43 5.81
N THR A 17 5.25 -18.86 6.15
CA THR A 17 4.47 -19.85 5.38
C THR A 17 4.09 -19.34 4.00
N VAL A 18 3.65 -18.07 3.91
CA VAL A 18 3.31 -17.45 2.62
C VAL A 18 4.55 -17.31 1.76
N TYR A 19 5.66 -16.85 2.36
CA TYR A 19 6.94 -16.72 1.66
C TYR A 19 7.42 -18.08 1.13
N ALA A 20 7.41 -19.13 1.97
CA ALA A 20 7.81 -20.47 1.55
C ALA A 20 6.93 -21.01 0.40
N SER A 21 5.61 -20.79 0.47
CA SER A 21 4.67 -21.21 -0.58
C SER A 21 4.92 -20.46 -1.88
N TYR A 22 5.22 -19.16 -1.81
CA TYR A 22 5.58 -18.35 -2.97
C TYR A 22 6.89 -18.83 -3.62
N GLN A 23 7.92 -19.13 -2.84
CA GLN A 23 9.19 -19.66 -3.36
C GLN A 23 9.04 -21.04 -4.01
N ALA A 24 8.22 -21.92 -3.42
CA ALA A 24 7.88 -23.21 -4.02
C ALA A 24 7.14 -23.02 -5.35
N TRP A 25 6.12 -22.15 -5.37
CA TRP A 25 5.37 -21.83 -6.58
C TRP A 25 6.25 -21.25 -7.69
N LEU A 26 7.22 -20.39 -7.36
CA LEU A 26 8.20 -19.88 -8.34
C LEU A 26 9.09 -20.98 -8.90
N SER A 27 9.47 -21.96 -8.08
CA SER A 27 10.27 -23.11 -8.52
C SER A 27 9.50 -23.96 -9.53
N ASP A 28 8.19 -24.14 -9.32
CA ASP A 28 7.30 -24.86 -10.23
C ASP A 28 6.92 -24.02 -11.47
N ASN A 29 7.02 -22.69 -11.38
CA ASN A 29 6.61 -21.74 -12.42
C ASN A 29 7.72 -20.72 -12.74
N PRO A 30 8.88 -21.13 -13.28
CA PRO A 30 10.04 -20.24 -13.46
C PRO A 30 9.74 -19.03 -14.35
N GLY A 31 8.81 -19.16 -15.31
CA GLY A 31 8.35 -18.05 -16.15
C GLY A 31 7.55 -16.96 -15.42
N LYS A 32 7.26 -17.14 -14.13
CA LYS A 32 6.46 -16.22 -13.30
C LYS A 32 7.29 -15.43 -12.29
N ALA A 33 8.62 -15.45 -12.36
CA ALA A 33 9.49 -14.71 -11.43
C ALA A 33 9.21 -13.19 -11.36
N GLY A 34 8.68 -12.59 -12.43
CA GLY A 34 8.27 -11.17 -12.45
C GLY A 34 6.89 -10.89 -11.87
N ARG A 35 6.11 -11.92 -11.52
CA ARG A 35 4.67 -11.77 -11.27
C ARG A 35 4.35 -10.90 -10.04
N LEU A 36 5.15 -11.00 -8.98
CA LEU A 36 4.97 -10.15 -7.81
C LEU A 36 5.24 -8.67 -8.14
N ALA A 37 6.25 -8.38 -8.96
CA ALA A 37 6.50 -7.03 -9.45
C ALA A 37 5.32 -6.49 -10.28
N ASP A 38 4.71 -7.32 -11.12
CA ASP A 38 3.52 -6.94 -11.88
C ASP A 38 2.34 -6.61 -10.98
N ILE A 39 2.07 -7.43 -9.95
CA ILE A 39 0.99 -7.19 -8.98
C ILE A 39 1.22 -5.88 -8.23
N ILE A 40 2.46 -5.62 -7.80
CA ILE A 40 2.86 -4.37 -7.15
C ILE A 40 2.62 -3.19 -8.09
N SER A 41 3.07 -3.28 -9.35
CA SER A 41 2.92 -2.23 -10.35
C SER A 41 1.45 -1.89 -10.61
N MET A 42 0.61 -2.91 -10.81
CA MET A 42 -0.83 -2.73 -10.98
C MET A 42 -1.46 -2.07 -9.76
N THR A 43 -1.20 -2.59 -8.56
CA THR A 43 -1.78 -2.05 -7.33
C THR A 43 -1.34 -0.60 -7.09
N THR A 44 -0.05 -0.31 -7.21
CA THR A 44 0.47 1.05 -7.01
C THR A 44 -0.12 2.03 -8.02
N THR A 45 -0.29 1.61 -9.28
CA THR A 45 -0.97 2.39 -10.31
C THR A 45 -2.42 2.70 -9.95
N GLU A 46 -3.19 1.73 -9.44
CA GLU A 46 -4.58 1.94 -9.03
C GLU A 46 -4.70 2.95 -7.87
N TYR A 47 -3.89 2.79 -6.84
CA TYR A 47 -3.88 3.73 -5.71
C TYR A 47 -3.44 5.12 -6.11
N ARG A 48 -2.45 5.24 -7.00
CA ARG A 48 -2.03 6.53 -7.56
C ARG A 48 -3.14 7.18 -8.38
N SER A 49 -3.78 6.43 -9.27
CA SER A 49 -4.90 6.92 -10.09
C SER A 49 -6.06 7.42 -9.22
N ALA A 50 -6.38 6.70 -8.15
CA ALA A 50 -7.40 7.13 -7.18
C ALA A 50 -7.03 8.43 -6.47
N MET A 51 -5.75 8.62 -6.13
CA MET A 51 -5.24 9.86 -5.56
C MET A 51 -5.25 11.00 -6.58
N GLU A 52 -4.77 10.78 -7.82
CA GLU A 52 -4.77 11.81 -8.87
C GLU A 52 -6.18 12.33 -9.19
N ALA A 53 -7.19 11.47 -9.05
CA ALA A 53 -8.58 11.86 -9.27
C ALA A 53 -9.13 12.85 -8.22
N ASN A 54 -8.62 12.87 -6.98
CA ASN A 54 -9.22 13.66 -5.88
C ASN A 54 -8.26 14.39 -4.96
N ALA A 55 -6.96 14.14 -5.05
CA ALA A 55 -5.92 14.74 -4.23
C ALA A 55 -4.99 15.61 -5.09
N LEU A 56 -4.65 16.79 -4.57
CA LEU A 56 -3.62 17.69 -5.11
C LEU A 56 -2.23 17.00 -5.10
N PRO A 57 -1.25 17.47 -5.90
CA PRO A 57 -0.46 16.67 -6.84
C PRO A 57 0.25 15.44 -6.22
N VAL A 58 0.03 14.31 -6.88
CA VAL A 58 0.82 13.08 -6.71
C VAL A 58 2.25 13.33 -7.24
N PRO A 59 3.31 13.16 -6.43
CA PRO A 59 4.68 13.36 -6.88
C PRO A 59 5.05 12.38 -7.99
N ASP A 60 5.78 12.90 -8.98
CA ASP A 60 6.31 12.14 -10.13
C ASP A 60 7.58 11.34 -9.79
N THR A 61 7.98 11.30 -8.51
CA THR A 61 9.30 10.79 -8.11
C THR A 61 9.45 9.27 -8.16
N SER A 62 8.35 8.50 -8.12
CA SER A 62 8.36 7.03 -8.28
C SER A 62 6.96 6.48 -8.55
N ALA A 63 6.79 5.75 -9.66
CA ALA A 63 5.52 5.12 -10.04
C ALA A 63 5.09 4.00 -9.07
N SER A 64 6.04 3.35 -8.39
CA SER A 64 5.83 2.33 -7.37
C SER A 64 5.56 2.91 -5.98
N ALA A 65 5.55 4.24 -5.83
CA ALA A 65 5.30 4.90 -4.55
C ALA A 65 3.82 5.26 -4.35
N VAL A 66 3.30 4.92 -3.18
CA VAL A 66 1.97 5.33 -2.70
C VAL A 66 2.09 6.22 -1.47
N HIS A 67 1.05 6.99 -1.17
CA HIS A 67 1.02 7.75 0.07
C HIS A 67 1.02 6.80 1.27
N GLU A 68 1.70 7.19 2.36
CA GLU A 68 1.85 6.38 3.57
C GLU A 68 0.51 5.85 4.12
N SER A 69 -0.54 6.68 4.09
CA SER A 69 -1.91 6.28 4.51
C SER A 69 -2.48 5.11 3.69
N CYS A 70 -2.02 4.92 2.45
CA CYS A 70 -2.47 3.86 1.57
C CYS A 70 -1.67 2.57 1.72
N VAL A 71 -0.48 2.61 2.33
CA VAL A 71 0.49 1.49 2.32
C VAL A 71 -0.12 0.20 2.86
N ARG A 72 -0.81 0.25 4.00
CA ARG A 72 -1.41 -0.96 4.60
C ARG A 72 -2.49 -1.58 3.70
N HIS A 73 -3.30 -0.75 3.05
CA HIS A 73 -4.35 -1.20 2.16
C HIS A 73 -3.78 -1.76 0.84
N ALA A 74 -2.76 -1.10 0.29
CA ALA A 74 -2.03 -1.58 -0.88
C ALA A 74 -1.33 -2.93 -0.60
N GLN A 75 -0.64 -3.08 0.55
CA GLN A 75 -0.03 -4.34 0.97
C GLN A 75 -1.06 -5.47 1.10
N THR A 76 -2.23 -5.17 1.69
CA THR A 76 -3.32 -6.13 1.81
C THR A 76 -3.79 -6.61 0.45
N THR A 77 -3.95 -5.68 -0.50
CA THR A 77 -4.35 -5.96 -1.89
C THR A 77 -3.29 -6.83 -2.59
N ILE A 78 -2.02 -6.45 -2.54
CA ILE A 78 -0.90 -7.19 -3.14
C ILE A 78 -0.82 -8.62 -2.61
N LEU A 79 -0.87 -8.79 -1.28
CA LEU A 79 -0.79 -10.12 -0.66
C LEU A 79 -2.02 -10.97 -0.96
N PHE A 80 -3.20 -10.36 -1.06
CA PHE A 80 -4.42 -11.04 -1.46
C PHE A 80 -4.36 -11.54 -2.91
N GLU A 81 -3.94 -10.69 -3.85
CA GLU A 81 -3.75 -11.07 -5.25
C GLU A 81 -2.69 -12.16 -5.42
N LEU A 82 -1.57 -12.03 -4.71
CA LEU A 82 -0.52 -13.05 -4.74
C LEU A 82 -1.04 -14.40 -4.25
N LYS A 83 -1.74 -14.42 -3.11
CA LYS A 83 -2.28 -15.66 -2.52
C LYS A 83 -3.23 -16.38 -3.47
N LYS A 84 -4.09 -15.64 -4.19
CA LYS A 84 -4.95 -16.21 -5.24
C LYS A 84 -4.13 -16.81 -6.38
N GLU A 85 -3.14 -16.08 -6.89
CA GLU A 85 -2.29 -16.54 -8.01
C GLU A 85 -1.53 -17.84 -7.66
N ILE A 86 -1.01 -17.94 -6.43
CA ILE A 86 -0.27 -19.13 -5.99
C ILE A 86 -1.16 -20.25 -5.44
N GLY A 87 -2.49 -20.09 -5.50
CA GLY A 87 -3.46 -21.13 -5.12
C GLY A 87 -3.60 -21.39 -3.62
N LEU A 88 -3.24 -20.42 -2.76
CA LEU A 88 -3.45 -20.54 -1.32
C LEU A 88 -4.92 -20.27 -0.95
N THR A 89 -5.45 -21.09 -0.04
CA THR A 89 -6.78 -20.86 0.54
C THR A 89 -6.80 -19.57 1.35
N LEU A 90 -7.77 -18.71 1.04
CA LEU A 90 -8.00 -17.45 1.74
C LEU A 90 -8.99 -17.66 2.89
N SER A 91 -8.62 -17.22 4.08
CA SER A 91 -9.52 -17.19 5.24
C SER A 91 -10.58 -16.08 5.09
N GLU A 92 -11.67 -16.20 5.86
CA GLU A 92 -12.70 -15.15 5.93
C GLU A 92 -12.12 -13.80 6.36
N ALA A 93 -11.16 -13.80 7.30
CA ALA A 93 -10.51 -12.58 7.78
C ALA A 93 -9.70 -11.89 6.68
N GLU A 94 -9.02 -12.65 5.83
CA GLU A 94 -8.26 -12.12 4.69
C GLU A 94 -9.18 -11.58 3.60
N ASN A 95 -10.28 -12.29 3.29
CA ASN A 95 -11.30 -11.78 2.37
C ASN A 95 -11.90 -10.47 2.89
N ALA A 96 -12.24 -10.40 4.18
CA ALA A 96 -12.76 -9.18 4.80
C ALA A 96 -11.73 -8.03 4.77
N ALA A 97 -10.44 -8.33 4.94
CA ALA A 97 -9.37 -7.33 4.84
C ALA A 97 -9.23 -6.79 3.41
N ALA A 98 -9.27 -7.66 2.40
CA ALA A 98 -9.24 -7.26 1.00
C ALA A 98 -10.44 -6.39 0.61
N ILE A 99 -11.64 -6.76 1.04
CA ILE A 99 -12.86 -5.94 0.84
C ILE A 99 -12.69 -4.56 1.49
N ARG A 100 -12.15 -4.47 2.72
CA ARG A 100 -11.88 -3.18 3.37
C ARG A 100 -10.84 -2.34 2.63
N ALA A 101 -9.82 -2.96 2.05
CA ALA A 101 -8.83 -2.26 1.23
C ALA A 101 -9.44 -1.69 -0.05
N ASP A 102 -10.30 -2.46 -0.72
CA ASP A 102 -11.05 -2.03 -1.91
C ASP A 102 -12.05 -0.89 -1.58
N VAL A 103 -12.79 -0.99 -0.47
CA VAL A 103 -13.67 0.10 0.01
C VAL A 103 -12.86 1.37 0.31
N PHE A 104 -11.69 1.24 0.95
CA PHE A 104 -10.80 2.38 1.21
C PHE A 104 -10.33 3.02 -0.10
N LEU A 105 -9.88 2.21 -1.07
CA LEU A 105 -9.45 2.70 -2.39
C LEU A 105 -10.57 3.48 -3.08
N ARG A 106 -11.81 2.96 -3.07
CA ARG A 106 -12.98 3.68 -3.59
C ARG A 106 -13.25 4.98 -2.84
N ALA A 107 -13.11 4.99 -1.51
CA ALA A 107 -13.33 6.19 -0.71
C ALA A 107 -12.27 7.28 -1.00
N VAL A 108 -11.02 6.90 -1.26
CA VAL A 108 -9.98 7.79 -1.78
C VAL A 108 -10.38 8.30 -3.16
N TRP A 109 -10.84 7.42 -4.05
CA TRP A 109 -11.30 7.77 -5.39
C TRP A 109 -12.60 8.60 -5.44
N MET A 110 -13.38 8.67 -4.36
CA MET A 110 -14.54 9.55 -4.25
C MET A 110 -14.24 10.84 -3.47
N GLY A 111 -12.99 11.03 -3.02
CA GLY A 111 -12.61 12.14 -2.15
C GLY A 111 -13.24 12.10 -0.76
N SER A 112 -13.88 10.98 -0.38
CA SER A 112 -14.45 10.79 0.97
C SER A 112 -13.39 10.59 2.04
N ILE A 113 -12.18 10.15 1.65
CA ILE A 113 -11.00 10.12 2.50
C ILE A 113 -9.95 11.07 1.88
N PRO A 114 -9.68 12.23 2.50
CA PRO A 114 -8.67 13.15 1.98
C PRO A 114 -7.26 12.60 2.25
N ILE A 115 -6.44 12.54 1.22
CA ILE A 115 -5.01 12.28 1.35
C ILE A 115 -4.31 13.60 1.66
N ILE A 116 -3.97 13.81 2.93
CA ILE A 116 -3.35 15.05 3.39
C ILE A 116 -1.84 15.00 3.12
N ILE A 117 -1.38 15.79 2.15
CA ILE A 117 0.04 16.00 1.87
C ILE A 117 0.52 17.21 2.69
N SER A 118 0.59 17.09 4.02
CA SER A 118 1.08 18.20 4.85
C SER A 118 2.58 18.08 5.11
N SER A 119 3.34 19.13 4.82
CA SER A 119 4.41 19.57 5.73
C SER A 119 3.69 20.25 6.90
N GLN A 120 3.33 19.48 7.94
CA GLN A 120 2.78 20.14 9.13
C GLN A 120 3.87 21.05 9.70
N PRO A 121 3.66 22.38 9.80
CA PRO A 121 4.56 23.20 10.59
C PRO A 121 4.55 22.65 12.01
N SER A 122 5.74 22.47 12.58
CA SER A 122 5.87 22.04 13.97
C SER A 122 5.00 22.96 14.84
N PRO A 123 4.21 22.42 15.78
CA PRO A 123 3.47 23.25 16.71
C PRO A 123 4.44 24.20 17.40
N SER A 124 4.26 25.51 17.18
CA SER A 124 4.99 26.54 17.92
C SER A 124 4.37 26.57 19.31
N TYR A 125 5.03 25.90 20.26
CA TYR A 125 4.78 26.17 21.66
C TYR A 125 5.36 27.55 21.94
N ALA A 126 4.52 28.50 22.36
CA ALA A 126 5.04 29.71 23.00
C ALA A 126 5.87 29.26 24.20
N SER A 127 7.12 29.73 24.29
CA SER A 127 7.95 29.49 25.45
C SER A 127 7.22 30.02 26.69
N LEU A 128 7.23 29.27 27.78
CA LEU A 128 6.61 29.61 29.07
C LEU A 128 7.19 30.90 29.73
N GLU A 129 8.08 31.60 29.04
CA GLU A 129 8.75 32.83 29.47
C GLU A 129 7.93 34.10 29.13
N ASP A 130 6.85 33.98 28.35
CA ASP A 130 5.99 35.12 27.94
C ASP A 130 4.72 35.29 28.80
N ILE A 131 4.66 34.73 30.01
CA ILE A 131 3.56 35.01 30.96
C ILE A 131 3.99 36.17 31.87
N PRO A 132 3.48 37.40 31.69
CA PRO A 132 3.68 38.46 32.67
C PRO A 132 2.98 38.12 33.99
N GLU A 133 3.66 38.34 35.13
CA GLU A 133 3.10 38.25 36.49
C GLU A 133 1.86 39.14 36.69
#